data_AF-A0A4Q4DNK8-F1
#
_entry.id   AF-A0A4Q4DNK8-F1
#
_cell.length_a   1.000
_cell.length_b   1.000
_cell.length_c   1.000
_cell.angle_alpha   90.00
_cell.angle_beta   90.00
_cell.angle_gamma   90.00
#
_symmetry.space_group_name_H-M   'P 1'
#
loop_
_entity.id
_entity.type
_entity.pdbx_description
1 polymer ?
#
loop_
_entity_poly.entity_id
_entity_poly.type
_entity_poly.pdbx_seq_one_letter_code
_entity_poly.pdbx_strand_id
1 'polypeptide(L)'
;MTPDETVVLARYVRALCPQQKFDEYTPDAWHDVLGNYPLTEARTAAATVARQQPFVSPSEIITEIRRRRGNNASDFQGPGLPAAVPDADPDDVPAYLAALREQRTSAADGIELKRRPVAELISGVVDSFGKIPNSDTPAKVARVRRPGPLGVQCPTCRAAIGRPCRVEATSDNRGPRELRNPHTARGRVARGEHASLESPAEIERRRAASLARLEQMAANERARS
;
A
#
# COMPACT_ATOMS: atom_id res chain seq x y z
N MET A 1 4.46 -23.74 28.01
CA MET A 1 5.60 -23.72 28.93
C MET A 1 5.38 -24.75 30.02
N THR A 2 6.42 -25.34 30.60
CA THR A 2 6.32 -26.26 31.73
C THR A 2 6.14 -25.52 33.07
N PRO A 3 5.77 -26.19 34.18
CA PRO A 3 5.71 -25.55 35.50
C PRO A 3 7.02 -24.87 35.91
N ASP A 4 8.16 -25.53 35.68
CA ASP A 4 9.50 -24.98 35.95
C ASP A 4 9.77 -23.71 35.13
N GLU A 5 9.38 -23.70 33.86
CA GLU A 5 9.48 -22.52 33.01
C GLU A 5 8.59 -21.37 33.53
N THR A 6 7.43 -21.68 34.11
CA THR A 6 6.58 -20.67 34.75
C THR A 6 7.22 -20.08 35.99
N VAL A 7 7.95 -20.87 36.80
CA VAL A 7 8.77 -20.35 37.92
C VAL A 7 9.83 -19.37 37.40
N VAL A 8 10.49 -19.71 36.29
CA VAL A 8 11.47 -18.82 35.64
C VAL A 8 10.80 -17.52 35.18
N LEU A 9 9.61 -17.59 34.59
CA LEU A 9 8.85 -16.41 34.17
C LEU A 9 8.44 -15.54 35.37
N ALA A 10 7.92 -16.13 36.45
CA ALA A 10 7.52 -15.40 37.65
C ALA A 10 8.71 -14.66 38.29
N ARG A 11 9.88 -15.32 38.37
CA ARG A 11 11.13 -14.68 38.82
C ARG A 11 11.55 -13.52 37.91
N TYR A 12 11.41 -13.70 36.61
CA TYR A 12 11.71 -12.66 35.63
C TYR A 12 10.78 -11.44 35.79
N VAL A 13 9.47 -11.66 35.94
CA VAL A 13 8.50 -10.58 36.16
C VAL A 13 8.75 -9.88 37.49
N ARG A 14 9.05 -10.60 38.57
CA ARG A 14 9.42 -10.01 39.86
C ARG A 14 10.65 -9.09 39.74
N ALA A 15 11.62 -9.45 38.90
CA ALA A 15 12.79 -8.60 38.65
C ALA A 15 12.44 -7.33 37.86
N LEU A 16 11.50 -7.40 36.91
CA LEU A 16 11.00 -6.24 36.17
C LEU A 16 10.11 -5.32 37.02
N CYS A 17 9.28 -5.92 37.88
CA CYS A 17 8.26 -5.26 38.69
C CYS A 17 8.48 -5.55 40.18
N PRO A 18 9.52 -5.00 40.82
CA PRO A 18 9.91 -5.35 42.20
C PRO A 18 8.86 -5.02 43.26
N GLN A 19 7.92 -4.12 42.95
CA GLN A 19 6.80 -3.76 43.85
C GLN A 19 5.67 -4.80 43.82
N GLN A 20 5.63 -5.69 42.82
CA GLN A 20 4.61 -6.71 42.69
C GLN A 20 4.88 -7.84 43.69
N LYS A 21 3.85 -8.20 44.47
CA LYS A 21 3.94 -9.30 45.43
C LYS A 21 3.90 -10.63 44.70
N PHE A 22 4.88 -11.47 44.97
CA PHE A 22 4.95 -12.87 44.54
C PHE A 22 5.18 -13.71 45.79
N ASP A 23 4.41 -14.79 45.92
CA ASP A 23 4.57 -15.82 46.93
C ASP A 23 5.01 -17.15 46.31
N GLU A 24 5.04 -18.21 47.12
CA GLU A 24 5.46 -19.55 46.68
C GLU A 24 4.48 -20.22 45.72
N TYR A 25 3.19 -19.87 45.76
CA TYR A 25 2.13 -20.46 44.93
C TYR A 25 1.84 -19.66 43.65
N THR A 26 2.36 -18.43 43.57
CA THR A 26 2.14 -17.55 42.42
C THR A 26 2.56 -18.22 41.09
N PRO A 27 3.71 -18.92 40.99
CA PRO A 27 4.07 -19.63 39.77
C PRO A 27 3.07 -20.71 39.36
N ASP A 28 2.53 -21.47 40.30
CA ASP A 28 1.56 -22.54 40.01
C ASP A 28 0.26 -21.96 39.46
N ALA A 29 -0.27 -20.92 40.11
CA ALA A 29 -1.46 -20.21 39.64
C ALA A 29 -1.24 -19.54 38.27
N TRP A 30 -0.02 -19.08 37.98
CA TRP A 30 0.33 -18.55 36.66
C TRP A 30 0.43 -19.66 35.62
N HIS A 31 0.83 -20.87 36.01
CA HIS A 31 0.97 -22.01 35.10
C HIS A 31 -0.40 -22.46 34.58
N ASP A 32 -1.41 -22.47 35.43
CA ASP A 32 -2.80 -22.79 35.05
C ASP A 32 -3.31 -21.92 33.88
N VAL A 33 -2.81 -20.68 33.79
CA VAL A 33 -3.25 -19.70 32.80
C VAL A 33 -2.29 -19.61 31.61
N LEU A 34 -0.98 -19.71 31.85
CA LEU A 34 0.06 -19.48 30.84
C LEU A 34 0.67 -20.78 30.27
N GLY A 35 0.32 -21.95 30.80
CA GLY A 35 0.91 -23.24 30.42
C GLY A 35 0.86 -23.53 28.92
N ASN A 36 -0.13 -23.00 28.21
CA ASN A 36 -0.29 -23.17 26.76
C ASN A 36 0.63 -22.28 25.90
N TYR A 37 1.38 -21.35 26.50
CA TYR A 37 2.23 -20.41 25.78
C TYR A 37 3.72 -20.74 25.93
N PRO A 38 4.57 -20.54 24.91
CA PRO A 38 6.01 -20.72 25.03
C PRO A 38 6.63 -19.71 26.01
N LEU A 39 7.67 -20.12 26.76
CA LEU A 39 8.38 -19.23 27.70
C LEU A 39 8.97 -18.00 27.00
N THR A 40 9.52 -18.19 25.79
CA THR A 40 10.15 -17.11 24.99
C THR A 40 9.17 -16.01 24.61
N GLU A 41 7.98 -16.39 24.13
CA GLU A 41 6.89 -15.47 23.83
C GLU A 41 6.43 -14.73 25.08
N ALA A 42 6.18 -15.47 26.17
CA ALA A 42 5.70 -14.90 27.43
C ALA A 42 6.71 -13.91 28.05
N ARG A 43 8.01 -14.20 28.02
CA ARG A 43 9.06 -13.27 28.49
C ARG A 43 9.07 -11.97 27.69
N THR A 44 8.96 -12.07 26.36
CA THR A 44 9.03 -10.89 25.49
C THR A 44 7.76 -10.03 25.60
N ALA A 45 6.61 -10.68 25.78
CA ALA A 45 5.35 -10.02 26.10
C ALA A 45 5.42 -9.32 27.47
N ALA A 46 5.87 -10.02 28.52
CA ALA A 46 6.03 -9.45 29.85
C ALA A 46 6.96 -8.22 29.87
N ALA A 47 8.09 -8.28 29.16
CA ALA A 47 9.00 -7.14 29.01
C ALA A 47 8.36 -5.95 28.30
N THR A 48 7.39 -6.19 27.41
CA THR A 48 6.68 -5.12 26.69
C THR A 48 5.64 -4.45 27.58
N VAL A 49 4.89 -5.24 28.34
CA VAL A 49 3.93 -4.72 29.32
C VAL A 49 4.67 -3.93 30.42
N ALA A 50 5.76 -4.47 30.97
CA ALA A 50 6.55 -3.82 32.02
C ALA A 50 7.18 -2.48 31.59
N ARG A 51 7.37 -2.24 30.29
CA ARG A 51 7.83 -0.94 29.77
C ARG A 51 6.76 0.16 29.86
N GLN A 52 5.49 -0.23 29.88
CA GLN A 52 4.36 0.70 29.80
C GLN A 52 3.71 0.94 31.17
N GLN A 53 3.83 -0.02 32.08
CA GLN A 53 3.16 0.00 33.37
C GLN A 53 3.97 -0.69 34.47
N PRO A 54 3.77 -0.30 35.74
CA PRO A 54 4.57 -0.78 36.87
C PRO A 54 4.27 -2.23 37.31
N PHE A 55 3.16 -2.83 36.86
CA PHE A 55 2.73 -4.18 37.21
C PHE A 55 2.45 -5.01 35.96
N VAL A 56 2.59 -6.33 36.06
CA VAL A 56 2.30 -7.26 34.95
C VAL A 56 1.42 -8.40 35.45
N SER A 57 0.27 -8.58 34.81
CA SER A 57 -0.63 -9.71 35.04
C SER A 57 -0.55 -10.77 33.94
N PRO A 58 -0.90 -12.04 34.22
CA PRO A 58 -0.99 -13.09 33.19
C PRO A 58 -1.91 -12.72 32.01
N SER A 59 -3.02 -12.05 32.28
CA SER A 59 -3.99 -11.63 31.26
C SER A 59 -3.40 -10.61 30.27
N GLU A 60 -2.54 -9.71 30.73
CA GLU A 60 -1.86 -8.73 29.88
C GLU A 60 -0.78 -9.38 29.03
N ILE A 61 -0.05 -10.36 29.60
CA ILE A 61 0.90 -11.19 28.83
C ILE A 61 0.16 -11.90 27.69
N ILE A 62 -0.99 -12.53 27.96
CA ILE A 62 -1.82 -13.18 26.93
C ILE A 62 -2.30 -12.17 25.88
N THR A 63 -2.76 -11.01 26.32
CA THR A 63 -3.24 -9.94 25.42
C THR A 63 -2.12 -9.49 24.49
N GLU A 64 -0.91 -9.28 25.01
CA GLU A 64 0.25 -8.87 24.22
C GLU A 64 0.73 -9.97 23.26
N ILE A 65 0.72 -11.25 23.69
CA ILE A 65 1.00 -12.38 22.80
C ILE A 65 0.00 -12.40 21.63
N ARG A 66 -1.30 -12.31 21.94
CA ARG A 66 -2.35 -12.30 20.90
C ARG A 66 -2.23 -11.10 19.97
N ARG A 67 -1.90 -9.92 20.49
CA ARG A 67 -1.66 -8.71 19.69
C ARG A 67 -0.49 -8.91 18.73
N ARG A 68 0.63 -9.48 19.21
CA ARG A 68 1.80 -9.78 18.37
C ARG A 68 1.48 -10.80 17.28
N ARG A 69 0.82 -11.90 17.65
CA ARG A 69 0.36 -12.90 16.68
C ARG A 69 -0.58 -12.30 15.64
N GLY A 70 -1.50 -11.42 16.06
CA GLY A 70 -2.39 -10.69 15.17
C GLY A 70 -1.66 -9.74 14.22
N ASN A 71 -0.67 -9.00 14.72
CA ASN A 71 0.18 -8.16 13.86
C ASN A 71 0.97 -9.00 12.85
N ASN A 72 1.58 -10.10 13.30
CA ASN A 72 2.34 -10.99 12.43
C ASN A 72 1.43 -11.67 11.38
N ALA A 73 0.19 -12.02 11.75
CA ALA A 73 -0.80 -12.62 10.86
C ALA A 73 -1.45 -11.62 9.90
N SER A 74 -1.40 -10.31 10.19
CA SER A 74 -1.84 -9.27 9.25
C SER A 74 -0.98 -9.25 8.00
N ASP A 75 0.25 -9.74 8.12
CA ASP A 75 1.12 -10.04 7.00
C ASP A 75 0.89 -11.50 6.57
N PHE A 76 0.39 -11.71 5.34
CA PHE A 76 -0.01 -13.02 4.81
C PHE A 76 1.09 -14.12 4.92
N GLN A 77 2.34 -13.74 5.13
CA GLN A 77 3.51 -14.64 5.27
C GLN A 77 4.54 -14.19 6.32
N GLY A 78 4.14 -13.35 7.27
CA GLY A 78 5.08 -12.67 8.18
C GLY A 78 5.55 -11.31 7.64
N PRO A 79 6.24 -10.51 8.48
CA PRO A 79 6.39 -9.07 8.27
C PRO A 79 6.99 -8.70 6.91
N GLY A 80 6.17 -8.09 6.05
CA GLY A 80 6.59 -7.49 4.77
C GLY A 80 6.79 -8.44 3.58
N LEU A 81 6.27 -9.68 3.61
CA LEU A 81 6.43 -10.65 2.51
C LEU A 81 5.14 -10.84 1.67
N PRO A 82 5.23 -10.94 0.33
CA PRO A 82 4.08 -11.17 -0.55
C PRO A 82 3.54 -12.60 -0.39
N ALA A 83 2.22 -12.80 -0.57
CA ALA A 83 1.58 -14.11 -0.47
C ALA A 83 2.17 -15.14 -1.44
N ALA A 84 2.87 -16.16 -0.94
CA ALA A 84 3.24 -17.34 -1.70
C ALA A 84 2.06 -18.31 -1.75
N VAL A 85 1.83 -18.80 -2.97
CA VAL A 85 0.84 -19.83 -3.28
C VAL A 85 1.21 -21.12 -2.53
N PRO A 86 0.27 -21.73 -1.78
CA PRO A 86 0.47 -23.04 -1.17
C PRO A 86 0.94 -24.09 -2.19
N ASP A 87 1.78 -25.03 -1.77
CA ASP A 87 2.27 -26.12 -2.63
C ASP A 87 1.25 -27.28 -2.79
N ALA A 88 0.03 -27.07 -2.30
CA ALA A 88 -1.08 -27.99 -2.47
C ALA A 88 -1.70 -27.81 -3.86
N ASP A 89 -2.16 -28.92 -4.44
CA ASP A 89 -2.90 -28.92 -5.70
C ASP A 89 -4.11 -27.98 -5.60
N PRO A 90 -4.24 -26.95 -6.46
CA PRO A 90 -5.39 -26.05 -6.45
C PRO A 90 -6.72 -26.75 -6.70
N ASP A 91 -6.72 -27.92 -7.33
CA ASP A 91 -7.92 -28.70 -7.62
C ASP A 91 -8.31 -29.62 -6.44
N ASP A 92 -7.43 -29.83 -5.46
CA ASP A 92 -7.74 -30.44 -4.16
C ASP A 92 -8.12 -29.36 -3.13
N VAL A 93 -9.39 -28.94 -3.18
CA VAL A 93 -9.92 -27.87 -2.31
C VAL A 93 -9.67 -28.13 -0.82
N PRO A 94 -9.92 -29.33 -0.26
CA PRO A 94 -9.58 -29.64 1.14
C PRO A 94 -8.10 -29.45 1.48
N ALA A 95 -7.18 -30.00 0.68
CA ALA A 95 -5.75 -29.90 0.92
C ALA A 95 -5.26 -28.45 0.81
N TYR A 96 -5.76 -27.72 -0.19
CA TYR A 96 -5.46 -26.30 -0.40
C TYR A 96 -5.88 -25.43 0.79
N LEU A 97 -7.09 -25.64 1.32
CA LEU A 97 -7.57 -24.91 2.49
C LEU A 97 -6.82 -25.27 3.77
N ALA A 98 -6.36 -26.52 3.92
CA ALA A 98 -5.52 -26.93 5.04
C ALA A 98 -4.16 -26.21 5.00
N ALA A 99 -3.52 -26.19 3.84
CA ALA A 99 -2.23 -25.52 3.63
C ALA A 99 -2.32 -23.99 3.86
N LEU A 100 -3.42 -23.34 3.47
CA LEU A 100 -3.66 -21.92 3.76
C LEU A 100 -3.82 -21.63 5.26
N ARG A 101 -4.48 -22.52 6.01
CA ARG A 101 -4.64 -22.35 7.47
C ARG A 101 -3.31 -22.53 8.18
N GLU A 102 -2.53 -23.53 7.80
CA GLU A 102 -1.20 -23.78 8.33
C GLU A 102 -0.27 -22.58 8.10
N GLN A 103 -0.23 -22.06 6.86
CA GLN A 103 0.57 -20.89 6.51
C GLN A 103 0.24 -19.67 7.38
N ARG A 104 -1.05 -19.42 7.66
CA ARG A 104 -1.48 -18.34 8.55
C ARG A 104 -1.06 -18.56 10.00
N THR A 105 -1.16 -19.80 10.49
CA THR A 105 -0.69 -20.15 11.84
C THR A 105 0.81 -19.96 11.97
N SER A 106 1.60 -20.43 11.00
CA SER A 106 3.06 -20.26 11.00
C SER A 106 3.46 -18.78 10.94
N ALA A 107 2.77 -17.98 10.13
CA ALA A 107 2.97 -16.52 10.09
C ALA A 107 2.64 -15.88 11.45
N ALA A 108 1.52 -16.25 12.06
CA ALA A 108 1.11 -15.76 13.39
C ALA A 108 2.15 -16.08 14.47
N ASP A 109 2.66 -17.31 14.48
CA ASP A 109 3.68 -17.79 15.41
C ASP A 109 5.07 -17.18 15.13
N GLY A 110 5.22 -16.39 14.05
CA GLY A 110 6.47 -15.73 13.69
C GLY A 110 7.55 -16.70 13.22
N ILE A 111 7.17 -17.91 12.82
CA ILE A 111 8.09 -18.85 12.17
C ILE A 111 8.43 -18.26 10.81
N GLU A 112 9.71 -17.92 10.61
CA GLU A 112 10.20 -17.42 9.33
C GLU A 112 9.91 -18.46 8.25
N LEU A 113 8.90 -18.19 7.41
CA LEU A 113 8.57 -19.04 6.28
C LEU A 113 9.77 -19.00 5.33
N LYS A 114 10.45 -20.15 5.18
CA LYS A 114 11.59 -20.29 4.28
C LYS A 114 11.20 -19.76 2.90
N ARG A 115 11.93 -18.77 2.39
CA ARG A 115 11.76 -18.31 1.02
C ARG A 115 11.91 -19.52 0.11
N ARG A 116 10.93 -19.76 -0.77
CA ARG A 116 11.09 -20.75 -1.85
C ARG A 116 12.35 -20.36 -2.63
N PRO A 117 13.25 -21.30 -2.95
CA PRO A 117 14.42 -21.00 -3.77
C PRO A 117 13.96 -20.83 -5.22
N VAL A 118 13.30 -19.69 -5.51
CA VAL A 118 12.74 -19.39 -6.83
C VAL A 118 13.84 -19.46 -7.89
N ALA A 119 15.06 -19.04 -7.56
CA ALA A 119 16.24 -19.15 -8.42
C ALA A 119 16.58 -20.59 -8.82
N GLU A 120 16.47 -21.55 -7.90
CA GLU A 120 16.70 -22.97 -8.19
C GLU A 120 15.55 -23.54 -9.04
N LEU A 121 14.30 -23.19 -8.72
CA LEU A 121 13.12 -23.63 -9.46
C LEU A 121 13.08 -23.11 -10.91
N ILE A 122 13.53 -21.87 -11.15
CA ILE A 122 13.59 -21.30 -12.50
C ILE A 122 14.84 -21.71 -13.27
N SER A 123 15.88 -22.26 -12.61
CA SER A 123 17.14 -22.61 -13.26
C SER A 123 16.96 -23.57 -14.46
N GLY A 124 16.06 -24.55 -14.34
CA GLY A 124 15.72 -25.46 -15.46
C GLY A 124 14.75 -24.87 -16.50
N VAL A 125 14.03 -23.80 -16.16
CA VAL A 125 13.03 -23.17 -17.03
C VAL A 125 13.66 -22.09 -17.92
N VAL A 126 14.69 -21.39 -17.42
CA VAL A 126 15.38 -20.32 -18.15
C VAL A 126 16.10 -20.85 -19.40
N ASP A 127 16.61 -22.08 -19.35
CA ASP A 127 17.19 -22.75 -20.53
C ASP A 127 16.13 -23.23 -21.52
N SER A 128 14.93 -23.57 -21.01
CA SER A 128 13.84 -24.18 -21.79
C SER A 128 12.97 -23.16 -22.56
N PHE A 129 12.86 -21.92 -22.08
CA PHE A 129 12.01 -20.89 -22.70
C PHE A 129 12.74 -19.92 -23.64
N GLY A 130 14.04 -20.15 -23.89
CA GLY A 130 14.86 -19.29 -24.73
C GLY A 130 15.13 -17.92 -24.11
N LYS A 131 16.21 -17.26 -24.56
CA LYS A 131 16.56 -15.90 -24.15
C LYS A 131 15.32 -15.01 -24.28
N ILE A 132 14.87 -14.43 -23.17
CA ILE A 132 13.96 -13.27 -23.18
C ILE A 132 14.63 -12.28 -24.13
N PRO A 133 14.04 -11.95 -25.30
CA PRO A 133 14.65 -10.98 -26.17
C PRO A 133 14.70 -9.66 -25.40
N ASN A 134 15.91 -9.21 -25.07
CA ASN A 134 16.14 -7.85 -24.60
C ASN A 134 15.42 -6.95 -25.59
N SER A 135 14.38 -6.26 -25.10
CA SER A 135 13.39 -5.61 -25.93
C SER A 135 13.94 -4.33 -26.56
N ASP A 136 14.75 -4.46 -27.60
CA ASP A 136 14.96 -3.41 -28.60
C ASP A 136 13.76 -3.33 -29.56
N THR A 137 12.54 -3.32 -29.00
CA THR A 137 11.32 -2.99 -29.74
C THR A 137 10.59 -1.85 -29.05
N PRO A 138 11.08 -0.59 -29.18
CA PRO A 138 10.38 0.60 -28.68
C PRO A 138 8.96 0.73 -29.27
N ALA A 139 8.68 0.11 -30.42
CA ALA A 139 7.41 0.23 -31.14
C ALA A 139 6.21 -0.47 -30.46
N LYS A 140 6.42 -1.58 -29.71
CA LYS A 140 5.29 -2.34 -29.13
C LYS A 140 4.92 -1.89 -27.71
N VAL A 141 5.89 -1.51 -26.88
CA VAL A 141 5.64 -0.98 -25.53
C VAL A 141 4.95 0.40 -25.56
N ALA A 142 5.18 1.18 -26.62
CA ALA A 142 4.48 2.44 -26.87
C ALA A 142 2.96 2.29 -26.94
N ARG A 143 2.43 1.13 -27.38
CA ARG A 143 0.98 0.88 -27.48
C ARG A 143 0.26 0.78 -26.14
N VAL A 144 0.99 0.53 -25.04
CA VAL A 144 0.40 0.39 -23.69
C VAL A 144 0.32 1.74 -22.95
N ARG A 145 1.00 2.78 -23.44
CA ARG A 145 0.82 4.14 -22.90
C ARG A 145 -0.54 4.67 -23.31
N ARG A 146 -1.45 4.83 -22.34
CA ARG A 146 -2.83 5.32 -22.55
C ARG A 146 -2.83 6.54 -23.48
N PRO A 147 -3.43 6.47 -24.69
CA PRO A 147 -3.43 7.54 -25.70
C PRO A 147 -4.46 8.63 -25.36
N GLY A 148 -4.45 9.11 -24.11
CA GLY A 148 -5.33 10.16 -23.63
C GLY A 148 -4.57 11.44 -23.30
N PRO A 149 -5.24 12.59 -23.19
CA PRO A 149 -4.61 13.88 -22.87
C PRO A 149 -3.82 13.87 -21.55
N LEU A 150 -4.14 12.95 -20.63
CA LEU A 150 -3.43 12.80 -19.37
C LEU A 150 -2.11 12.03 -19.48
N GLY A 151 -1.82 11.41 -20.63
CA GLY A 151 -0.60 10.63 -20.89
C GLY A 151 0.66 11.48 -21.09
N VAL A 152 0.52 12.80 -21.20
CA VAL A 152 1.62 13.76 -21.34
C VAL A 152 1.56 14.83 -20.23
N GLN A 153 2.70 15.44 -19.92
CA GLN A 153 2.74 16.58 -19.00
C GLN A 153 2.05 17.80 -19.65
N CYS A 154 1.28 18.56 -18.88
CA CYS A 154 0.60 19.75 -19.41
C CYS A 154 1.61 20.89 -19.65
N PRO A 155 1.71 21.46 -20.87
CA PRO A 155 2.60 22.60 -21.12
C PRO A 155 2.11 23.90 -20.47
N THR A 156 0.79 24.04 -20.24
CA THR A 156 0.19 25.27 -19.68
C THR A 156 0.32 25.36 -18.15
N CYS A 157 -0.03 24.30 -17.42
CA CYS A 157 -0.07 24.31 -15.95
C CYS A 157 0.95 23.35 -15.31
N ARG A 158 1.81 22.71 -16.10
CA ARG A 158 2.87 21.76 -15.67
C ARG A 158 2.39 20.52 -14.90
N ALA A 159 1.08 20.27 -14.86
CA ALA A 159 0.50 19.09 -14.22
C ALA A 159 1.13 17.78 -14.74
N ALA A 160 1.54 16.92 -13.81
CA ALA A 160 2.18 15.64 -14.09
C ALA A 160 1.29 14.67 -14.89
N ILE A 161 1.92 13.65 -15.49
CA ILE A 161 1.22 12.57 -16.20
C ILE A 161 0.22 11.92 -15.24
N GLY A 162 -1.03 11.74 -15.71
CA GLY A 162 -2.14 11.16 -14.93
C GLY A 162 -2.88 12.13 -13.99
N ARG A 163 -2.39 13.36 -13.76
CA ARG A 163 -3.06 14.36 -12.90
C ARG A 163 -3.94 15.31 -13.71
N PRO A 164 -5.11 15.75 -13.19
CA PRO A 164 -5.95 16.75 -13.86
C PRO A 164 -5.23 18.10 -14.00
N CYS A 165 -5.65 18.91 -14.97
CA CYS A 165 -5.12 20.27 -15.13
C CYS A 165 -5.67 21.19 -14.03
N ARG A 166 -4.90 22.22 -13.68
CA ARG A 166 -5.27 23.22 -12.66
C ARG A 166 -5.28 24.60 -13.27
N VAL A 167 -6.22 25.43 -12.82
CA VAL A 167 -6.22 26.88 -13.08
C VAL A 167 -5.90 27.62 -11.79
N GLU A 168 -5.03 28.62 -11.92
CA GLU A 168 -4.78 29.58 -10.84
C GLU A 168 -6.06 30.39 -10.61
N ALA A 169 -6.39 30.63 -9.34
CA ALA A 169 -7.57 31.41 -9.03
C ALA A 169 -7.30 32.89 -9.34
N THR A 170 -8.26 33.53 -10.02
CA THR A 170 -8.21 34.95 -10.36
C THR A 170 -8.52 35.89 -9.18
N SER A 171 -8.68 35.37 -7.97
CA SER A 171 -9.00 36.15 -6.77
C SER A 171 -8.14 35.67 -5.59
N ASP A 172 -7.60 36.60 -4.81
CA ASP A 172 -6.61 36.37 -3.74
C ASP A 172 -7.00 35.35 -2.66
N ASN A 173 -8.28 34.95 -2.57
CA ASN A 173 -8.80 34.08 -1.51
C ASN A 173 -9.29 32.69 -1.97
N ARG A 174 -8.96 32.23 -3.18
CA ARG A 174 -9.30 30.85 -3.61
C ARG A 174 -8.04 30.09 -4.04
N GLY A 175 -7.89 28.86 -3.55
CA GLY A 175 -6.82 27.97 -4.00
C GLY A 175 -7.01 27.53 -5.46
N PRO A 176 -5.97 26.95 -6.09
CA PRO A 176 -6.04 26.48 -7.47
C PRO A 176 -7.11 25.41 -7.64
N ARG A 177 -7.96 25.56 -8.66
CA ARG A 177 -9.08 24.65 -8.93
C ARG A 177 -8.69 23.63 -10.00
N GLU A 178 -9.11 22.39 -9.80
CA GLU A 178 -8.98 21.34 -10.83
C GLU A 178 -10.03 21.54 -11.93
N LEU A 179 -9.56 21.53 -13.17
CA LEU A 179 -10.40 21.62 -14.37
C LEU A 179 -11.05 20.27 -14.67
N ARG A 180 -12.32 20.30 -15.09
CA ARG A 180 -13.05 19.12 -15.57
C ARG A 180 -12.47 18.59 -16.89
N ASN A 181 -12.01 19.49 -17.76
CA ASN A 181 -11.41 19.17 -19.04
C ASN A 181 -9.93 19.59 -19.05
N PRO A 182 -9.00 18.77 -19.56
CA PRO A 182 -7.60 19.17 -19.71
C PRO A 182 -7.45 20.43 -20.58
N HIS A 183 -6.40 21.22 -20.35
CA HIS A 183 -6.07 22.33 -21.23
C HIS A 183 -5.95 21.86 -22.68
N THR A 184 -6.46 22.65 -23.62
CA THR A 184 -6.41 22.36 -25.07
C THR A 184 -4.98 22.07 -25.54
N ALA A 185 -4.00 22.84 -25.07
CA ALA A 185 -2.58 22.63 -25.35
C ALA A 185 -2.08 21.23 -24.92
N ARG A 186 -2.58 20.69 -23.81
CA ARG A 186 -2.25 19.31 -23.37
C ARG A 186 -2.84 18.27 -24.32
N GLY A 187 -4.07 18.49 -24.77
CA GLY A 187 -4.72 17.64 -25.77
C GLY A 187 -4.05 17.67 -27.16
N ARG A 188 -3.43 18.80 -27.53
CA ARG A 188 -2.61 18.92 -28.74
C ARG A 188 -1.32 18.10 -28.63
N VAL A 189 -0.57 18.28 -27.55
CA VAL A 189 0.68 17.52 -27.29
C VAL A 189 0.42 16.01 -27.23
N ALA A 190 -0.68 15.59 -26.60
CA ALA A 190 -1.05 14.18 -26.54
C ALA A 190 -1.37 13.56 -27.91
N ARG A 191 -1.77 14.39 -28.90
CA ARG A 191 -1.99 14.00 -30.30
C ARG A 191 -0.74 14.17 -31.18
N GLY A 192 0.40 14.57 -30.59
CA GLY A 192 1.65 14.82 -31.32
C GLY A 192 1.73 16.20 -31.99
N GLU A 193 0.78 17.10 -31.70
CA GLU A 193 0.78 18.48 -32.21
C GLU A 193 1.66 19.39 -31.32
N HIS A 194 2.23 20.46 -31.89
CA HIS A 194 3.05 21.42 -31.15
C HIS A 194 2.24 22.18 -30.09
N ALA A 195 2.86 22.41 -28.93
CA ALA A 195 2.32 23.17 -27.81
C ALA A 195 2.35 24.69 -28.03
N SER A 196 2.08 25.18 -29.25
CA SER A 196 2.04 26.63 -29.47
C SER A 196 0.89 27.24 -28.67
N LEU A 197 1.25 28.11 -27.73
CA LEU A 197 0.30 29.04 -27.13
C LEU A 197 -0.03 30.06 -28.22
N GLU A 198 -1.32 30.29 -28.49
CA GLU A 198 -1.77 31.32 -29.44
C GLU A 198 -1.08 32.65 -29.07
N SER A 199 -0.49 33.32 -30.06
CA SER A 199 0.17 34.60 -29.82
C SER A 199 -0.87 35.64 -29.36
N PRO A 200 -0.50 36.64 -28.56
CA PRO A 200 -1.41 37.71 -28.15
C PRO A 200 -2.18 38.35 -29.33
N ALA A 201 -1.51 38.52 -30.49
CA ALA A 201 -2.11 39.06 -31.71
C ALA A 201 -3.15 38.13 -32.37
N GLU A 202 -3.04 36.81 -32.21
CA GLU A 202 -4.08 35.86 -32.67
C GLU A 202 -5.29 35.85 -31.75
N ILE A 203 -5.05 35.99 -30.44
CA ILE A 203 -6.12 36.12 -29.44
C ILE A 203 -6.93 37.39 -29.70
N GLU A 204 -6.27 38.51 -29.98
CA GLU A 204 -6.92 39.79 -30.29
C GLU A 204 -7.72 39.74 -31.60
N ARG A 205 -7.16 39.15 -32.67
CA ARG A 205 -7.89 38.93 -33.93
C ARG A 205 -9.16 38.10 -33.73
N ARG A 206 -9.10 37.03 -32.93
CA ARG A 206 -10.28 36.20 -32.64
C ARG A 206 -11.33 36.97 -31.83
N ARG A 207 -10.91 37.79 -30.86
CA ARG A 207 -11.81 38.65 -30.08
C ARG A 207 -12.52 39.66 -30.97
N ALA A 208 -11.79 40.35 -31.84
CA ALA A 208 -12.35 41.29 -32.80
C ALA A 208 -13.36 40.62 -33.75
N ALA A 209 -13.03 39.44 -34.29
CA ALA A 209 -13.95 38.70 -35.16
C ALA A 209 -15.22 38.22 -34.43
N SER A 210 -15.09 37.83 -33.15
CA SER A 210 -16.24 37.43 -32.32
C SER A 210 -17.15 38.61 -32.00
N LEU A 211 -16.57 39.78 -31.70
CA LEU A 211 -17.32 41.03 -31.49
C LEU A 211 -18.06 41.45 -32.76
N ALA A 212 -17.40 41.46 -33.92
CA ALA A 212 -18.04 41.78 -35.19
C ALA A 212 -19.22 40.83 -35.52
N ARG A 213 -19.09 39.53 -35.19
CA ARG A 213 -20.18 38.57 -35.39
C ARG A 213 -21.37 38.85 -34.45
N LEU A 214 -21.11 39.22 -33.21
CA LEU A 214 -22.17 39.60 -32.25
C LEU A 214 -22.87 40.90 -32.69
N GLU A 215 -22.12 41.87 -33.18
CA GLU A 215 -22.68 43.12 -33.73
C GLU A 215 -23.56 42.85 -34.96
N GLN A 216 -23.14 41.97 -35.87
CA GLN A 216 -23.96 41.53 -37.01
C GLN A 216 -25.23 40.82 -36.57
N MET A 217 -25.16 39.95 -35.56
CA MET A 217 -26.34 39.28 -35.01
C MET A 217 -27.32 40.30 -34.40
N ALA A 218 -26.81 41.26 -33.62
CA ALA A 218 -27.63 42.32 -33.02
C ALA A 218 -28.26 43.25 -34.08
N ALA A 219 -27.53 43.56 -35.16
CA ALA A 219 -28.06 44.36 -36.27
C ALA A 219 -29.16 43.61 -37.05
N ASN A 220 -28.97 42.31 -37.28
CA ASN A 220 -29.97 41.46 -37.92
C ASN A 220 -31.24 41.30 -37.07
N GLU A 221 -31.10 41.24 -35.75
CA GLU A 221 -32.24 41.22 -34.82
C GLU A 221 -33.02 42.55 -34.86
N ARG A 222 -32.32 43.70 -34.85
CA ARG A 222 -32.95 45.03 -34.96
C ARG A 222 -33.63 45.28 -36.31
N ALA A 223 -33.14 44.70 -37.40
CA ALA A 223 -33.77 44.81 -38.71
C ALA A 223 -35.02 43.91 -38.86
N ARG A 224 -35.21 42.94 -37.94
CA ARG A 224 -36.36 42.03 -37.92
C ARG A 224 -37.50 42.50 -37.00
N SER A 225 -37.25 43.51 -36.16
CA SER A 225 -38.23 44.18 -35.29
C SER A 225 -38.78 45.45 -35.92
#